data_AF-A0A949V5L4-F1
#
_entry.id   AF-A0A949V5L4-F1
#
_cell.length_a   1.000
_cell.length_b   1.000
_cell.length_c   1.000
_cell.angle_alpha   90.00
_cell.angle_beta   90.00
_cell.angle_gamma   90.00
#
_symmetry.space_group_name_H-M   'P 1'
#
loop_
_entity.id
_entity.type
_entity.pdbx_description
1 polymer ?
#
loop_
_entity_poly.entity_id
_entity_poly.type
_entity_poly.pdbx_seq_one_letter_code
_entity_poly.pdbx_strand_id
1 'polypeptide(L)'
;KMAITVKTQVTQMYVALFMRAPDASGLTYWVDSVTTGAKTLAKVAQEMFDTEPARTYYPAGATDTVVVTAFYTNVLGRAPDAAGLAYWLAELGKTGATKGSVITDMLYAVTNYTGTDPLGL
;
A
#
# COMPACT_ATOMS: atom_id res chain seq x y z
N LYS A 1 10.30 -19.52 5.83
CA LYS A 1 10.75 -18.28 5.14
C LYS A 1 9.57 -17.47 4.60
N MET A 2 8.63 -18.05 3.85
CA MET A 2 7.43 -17.36 3.33
C MET A 2 6.59 -16.61 4.39
N ALA A 3 6.30 -17.23 5.54
CA ALA A 3 5.50 -16.61 6.59
C ALA A 3 6.14 -15.35 7.21
N ILE A 4 7.48 -15.29 7.28
CA ILE A 4 8.20 -14.10 7.76
C ILE A 4 8.02 -12.94 6.76
N THR A 5 8.15 -13.23 5.46
CA THR A 5 7.93 -12.23 4.40
C THR A 5 6.51 -11.67 4.42
N VAL A 6 5.48 -12.53 4.52
CA VAL A 6 4.08 -12.09 4.60
C VAL A 6 3.84 -11.21 5.83
N LYS A 7 4.39 -11.60 6.99
CA LYS A 7 4.28 -10.80 8.22
C LYS A 7 4.90 -9.41 8.03
N THR A 8 6.07 -9.32 7.41
CA THR A 8 6.70 -8.03 7.09
C THR A 8 5.82 -7.21 6.15
N GLN A 9 5.30 -7.80 5.07
CA GLN A 9 4.46 -7.10 4.09
C GLN A 9 3.17 -6.57 4.73
N VAL A 10 2.48 -7.38 5.53
CA VAL A 10 1.29 -6.92 6.27
C VAL A 10 1.66 -5.81 7.25
N THR A 11 2.78 -5.93 7.97
CA THR A 11 3.25 -4.86 8.88
C THR A 11 3.51 -3.55 8.13
N GLN A 12 4.11 -3.63 6.95
CA GLN A 12 4.34 -2.47 6.08
C GLN A 12 3.01 -1.85 5.63
N MET A 13 2.02 -2.66 5.21
CA MET A 13 0.67 -2.17 4.86
C MET A 13 0.01 -1.40 6.00
N TYR A 14 0.18 -1.83 7.25
CA TYR A 14 -0.35 -1.10 8.41
C TYR A 14 0.21 0.32 8.51
N VAL A 15 1.51 0.49 8.26
CA VAL A 15 2.15 1.81 8.26
C VAL A 15 1.63 2.65 7.09
N ALA A 16 1.58 2.11 5.88
CA ALA A 16 1.19 2.87 4.69
C ALA A 16 -0.31 3.22 4.63
N LEU A 17 -1.18 2.33 5.13
CA LEU A 17 -2.64 2.48 5.06
C LEU A 17 -3.23 3.11 6.31
N PHE A 18 -2.68 2.82 7.49
CA PHE A 18 -3.28 3.21 8.78
C PHE A 18 -2.38 4.14 9.61
N MET A 19 -1.17 4.44 9.15
CA MET A 19 -0.20 5.28 9.86
C MET A 19 0.08 4.82 11.29
N ARG A 20 0.08 3.51 11.52
CA ARG A 20 0.36 2.92 12.83
C ARG A 20 0.96 1.52 12.72
N ALA A 21 1.55 1.06 13.81
CA ALA A 21 1.90 -0.36 13.95
C ALA A 21 0.64 -1.24 14.08
N PRO A 22 0.70 -2.50 13.63
CA PRO A 22 -0.38 -3.45 13.87
C PRO A 22 -0.48 -3.85 15.33
N ASP A 23 -1.71 -4.09 15.78
CA ASP A 23 -1.96 -4.89 16.99
C ASP A 23 -1.79 -6.39 16.69
N ALA A 24 -1.55 -7.18 17.73
CA ALA A 24 -1.23 -8.60 17.59
C ALA A 24 -2.35 -9.41 16.91
N SER A 25 -3.61 -9.13 17.26
CA SER A 25 -4.79 -9.79 16.69
C SER A 25 -4.96 -9.49 15.21
N GLY A 26 -4.88 -8.21 14.83
CA GLY A 26 -5.03 -7.77 13.45
C GLY A 26 -3.90 -8.31 12.57
N LEU A 27 -2.66 -8.25 13.05
CA LEU A 27 -1.52 -8.83 12.31
C LEU A 27 -1.72 -10.32 12.04
N THR A 28 -2.12 -11.07 13.08
CA THR A 28 -2.35 -12.51 12.96
C THR A 28 -3.45 -12.80 11.94
N TYR A 29 -4.59 -12.10 12.03
CA TYR A 29 -5.72 -12.27 11.10
C TYR A 29 -5.30 -12.11 9.63
N TRP A 30 -4.63 -10.99 9.30
CA TRP A 30 -4.24 -10.70 7.92
C TRP A 30 -3.15 -11.66 7.43
N VAL A 31 -2.15 -11.97 8.25
CA VAL A 31 -1.09 -12.92 7.90
C VAL A 31 -1.67 -14.31 7.63
N ASP A 32 -2.54 -14.81 8.50
CA ASP A 32 -3.15 -16.12 8.35
C ASP A 32 -4.02 -16.21 7.10
N SER A 33 -4.73 -15.13 6.76
CA SER A 33 -5.54 -15.09 5.53
C SER A 33 -4.70 -15.29 4.26
N VAL A 34 -3.42 -14.89 4.27
CA VAL A 34 -2.49 -15.08 3.15
C VAL A 34 -1.78 -16.43 3.25
N THR A 35 -1.26 -16.80 4.42
CA THR A 35 -0.45 -18.02 4.58
C THR A 35 -1.26 -19.31 4.45
N THR A 36 -2.56 -19.26 4.75
CA THR A 36 -3.50 -20.38 4.52
C THR A 36 -4.01 -20.46 3.08
N GLY A 37 -3.70 -19.46 2.24
CA GLY A 37 -4.16 -19.39 0.86
C GLY A 37 -5.60 -18.89 0.68
N ALA A 38 -6.27 -18.45 1.75
CA ALA A 38 -7.64 -17.92 1.66
C ALA A 38 -7.72 -16.63 0.82
N LYS A 39 -6.67 -15.80 0.85
CA LYS A 39 -6.58 -14.53 0.13
C LYS A 39 -5.19 -14.33 -0.46
N THR A 40 -5.13 -13.64 -1.59
CA THR A 40 -3.86 -13.11 -2.11
C THR A 40 -3.45 -11.88 -1.31
N LEU A 41 -2.16 -11.55 -1.33
CA LEU A 41 -1.65 -10.34 -0.69
C LEU A 41 -2.28 -9.06 -1.27
N ALA A 42 -2.52 -9.02 -2.58
CA ALA A 42 -3.21 -7.91 -3.24
C ALA A 42 -4.66 -7.76 -2.75
N LYS A 43 -5.37 -8.88 -2.53
CA LYS A 43 -6.73 -8.84 -1.98
C LYS A 43 -6.75 -8.33 -0.54
N VAL A 44 -5.79 -8.75 0.28
CA VAL A 44 -5.62 -8.24 1.65
C VAL A 44 -5.34 -6.74 1.63
N ALA A 45 -4.44 -6.26 0.77
CA ALA A 45 -4.14 -4.84 0.66
C ALA A 45 -5.38 -4.00 0.31
N GLN A 46 -6.20 -4.47 -0.65
CA GLN A 46 -7.44 -3.79 -1.01
C GLN A 46 -8.47 -3.82 0.12
N GLU A 47 -8.64 -4.94 0.82
CA GLU A 47 -9.56 -5.00 1.95
C GLU A 47 -9.11 -4.11 3.12
N MET A 48 -7.80 -4.05 3.41
CA MET A 48 -7.25 -3.10 4.38
C MET A 48 -7.52 -1.66 3.96
N PHE A 49 -7.28 -1.32 2.69
CA PHE A 49 -7.60 0.00 2.12
C PHE A 49 -9.08 0.37 2.26
N ASP A 50 -9.98 -0.62 2.23
CA ASP A 50 -11.41 -0.39 2.32
C ASP A 50 -11.95 -0.23 3.75
N THR A 51 -11.12 -0.51 4.76
CA THR A 51 -11.52 -0.41 6.18
C THR A 51 -11.54 1.03 6.70
N GLU A 52 -12.32 1.27 7.75
CA GLU A 52 -12.46 2.60 8.37
C GLU A 52 -11.14 3.26 8.77
N PRO A 53 -10.13 2.54 9.33
CA PRO A 53 -8.84 3.15 9.64
C PRO A 53 -8.10 3.71 8.42
N ALA A 54 -8.28 3.13 7.22
CA ALA A 54 -7.70 3.70 6.01
C ALA A 54 -8.47 4.94 5.55
N ARG A 55 -9.78 5.05 5.82
CA ARG A 55 -10.60 6.20 5.39
C ARG A 55 -10.17 7.52 5.98
N THR A 56 -9.52 7.51 7.14
CA THR A 56 -8.88 8.70 7.73
C THR A 56 -7.83 9.31 6.81
N TYR A 57 -7.11 8.49 6.03
CA TYR A 57 -6.01 8.92 5.17
C TYR A 57 -6.35 8.86 3.68
N TYR A 58 -7.30 7.99 3.32
CA TYR A 58 -7.74 7.70 1.96
C TYR A 58 -9.29 7.68 1.93
N PRO A 59 -9.93 8.87 1.83
CA PRO A 59 -11.38 8.99 1.90
C PRO A 59 -12.12 8.08 0.91
N ALA A 60 -13.31 7.64 1.29
CA ALA A 60 -14.16 6.85 0.40
C ALA A 60 -14.48 7.66 -0.88
N GLY A 61 -14.35 7.02 -2.05
CA GLY A 61 -14.54 7.69 -3.34
C GLY A 61 -13.40 8.61 -3.77
N ALA A 62 -12.27 8.65 -3.04
CA ALA A 62 -11.09 9.38 -3.46
C ALA A 62 -10.64 8.96 -4.88
N THR A 63 -10.31 9.96 -5.70
CA THR A 63 -9.76 9.73 -7.04
C THR A 63 -8.37 9.11 -6.94
N ASP A 64 -7.89 8.51 -8.02
CA ASP A 64 -6.53 7.94 -8.07
C ASP A 64 -5.46 8.97 -7.73
N THR A 65 -5.62 10.21 -8.23
CA THR A 65 -4.71 11.33 -7.91
C THR A 65 -4.67 11.63 -6.42
N VAL A 66 -5.82 11.64 -5.74
CA VAL A 66 -5.89 11.88 -4.30
C VAL A 66 -5.20 10.75 -3.54
N VAL A 67 -5.41 9.50 -3.95
CA VAL A 67 -4.80 8.33 -3.30
C VAL A 67 -3.26 8.34 -3.44
N VAL A 68 -2.75 8.56 -4.65
CA VAL A 68 -1.29 8.65 -4.87
C VAL A 68 -0.70 9.81 -4.09
N THR A 69 -1.34 10.99 -4.12
CA THR A 69 -0.86 12.18 -3.39
C THR A 69 -0.85 11.96 -1.88
N ALA A 70 -1.90 11.31 -1.34
CA ALA A 70 -1.98 10.96 0.06
C ALA A 70 -0.85 10.01 0.47
N PHE A 71 -0.55 9.00 -0.34
CA PHE A 71 0.59 8.11 -0.07
C PHE A 71 1.92 8.88 0.02
N TYR A 72 2.21 9.73 -0.97
CA TYR A 72 3.45 10.54 -0.97
C TYR A 72 3.53 11.42 0.29
N THR A 73 2.42 12.05 0.68
CA THR A 73 2.40 12.91 1.87
C THR A 73 2.59 12.10 3.15
N ASN A 74 1.87 10.99 3.28
CA ASN A 74 1.81 10.21 4.51
C ASN A 74 3.06 9.35 4.73
N VAL A 75 3.62 8.79 3.65
CA VAL A 75 4.74 7.84 3.73
C VAL A 75 6.08 8.52 3.43
N LEU A 76 6.11 9.47 2.49
CA LEU A 76 7.35 10.13 2.05
C LEU A 76 7.51 11.55 2.60
N GLY A 77 6.48 12.11 3.22
CA GLY A 77 6.53 13.46 3.80
C GLY A 77 6.64 14.59 2.77
N ARG A 78 6.29 14.33 1.50
CA ARG A 78 6.36 15.32 0.41
C ARG A 78 5.24 15.12 -0.61
N ALA A 79 5.02 16.10 -1.48
CA ALA A 79 4.15 15.94 -2.64
C ALA A 79 4.85 15.08 -3.73
N PRO A 80 4.08 14.36 -4.56
CA PRO A 80 4.66 13.71 -5.74
C PRO A 80 5.14 14.77 -6.74
N ASP A 81 6.24 14.48 -7.42
CA ASP A 81 6.58 15.18 -8.64
C ASP A 81 5.70 14.69 -9.81
N ALA A 82 5.76 15.39 -10.94
CA ALA A 82 4.92 15.10 -12.10
C ALA A 82 5.17 13.70 -12.70
N ALA A 83 6.41 13.22 -12.67
CA ALA A 83 6.77 11.92 -13.25
C ALA A 83 6.29 10.77 -12.37
N GLY A 84 6.55 10.86 -11.06
CA GLY A 84 6.07 9.89 -10.07
C GLY A 84 4.55 9.80 -10.07
N LEU A 85 3.84 10.94 -10.05
CA LEU A 85 2.38 10.95 -10.12
C LEU A 85 1.88 10.27 -11.40
N ALA A 86 2.42 10.65 -12.57
CA ALA A 86 2.00 10.07 -13.84
C ALA A 86 2.24 8.55 -13.89
N TYR A 87 3.37 8.07 -13.35
CA TYR A 87 3.67 6.65 -13.29
C TYR A 87 2.65 5.88 -12.45
N TRP A 88 2.39 6.32 -11.21
CA TRP A 88 1.47 5.60 -10.32
C TRP A 88 0.02 5.65 -10.79
N LEU A 89 -0.38 6.72 -11.48
CA LEU A 89 -1.67 6.78 -12.16
C LEU A 89 -1.75 5.78 -13.32
N ALA A 90 -0.67 5.59 -14.08
CA ALA A 90 -0.62 4.56 -15.11
C ALA A 90 -0.68 3.15 -14.52
N GLU A 91 -0.03 2.89 -13.39
CA GLU A 91 -0.14 1.62 -12.65
C GLU A 91 -1.57 1.35 -12.19
N LEU A 92 -2.27 2.37 -11.67
CA LEU A 92 -3.70 2.27 -11.30
C LEU A 92 -4.61 2.03 -12.51
N GLY A 93 -4.20 2.46 -13.71
CA GLY A 93 -4.92 2.23 -14.95
C GLY A 93 -4.80 0.82 -15.52
N LYS A 94 -3.89 -0.02 -14.99
CA LYS A 94 -3.70 -1.40 -15.47
C LYS A 94 -4.90 -2.28 -15.11
N THR A 95 -5.23 -3.23 -16.00
CA THR A 95 -6.31 -4.19 -15.76
C THR A 95 -6.07 -4.99 -14.48
N GLY A 96 -7.03 -4.95 -13.56
CA GLY A 96 -6.96 -5.65 -12.28
C GLY A 96 -6.19 -4.92 -11.18
N ALA A 97 -5.65 -3.73 -11.45
CA ALA A 97 -5.06 -2.88 -10.42
C ALA A 97 -6.14 -2.34 -9.48
N THR A 98 -5.77 -2.20 -8.21
CA THR A 98 -6.62 -1.64 -7.16
C THR A 98 -5.82 -0.62 -6.36
N LYS A 99 -6.49 0.30 -5.67
CA LYS A 99 -5.82 1.32 -4.85
C LYS A 99 -4.96 0.68 -3.75
N GLY A 100 -5.47 -0.35 -3.08
CA GLY A 100 -4.70 -1.08 -2.07
C GLY A 100 -3.50 -1.83 -2.65
N SER A 101 -3.64 -2.46 -3.82
CA SER A 101 -2.51 -3.14 -4.47
C SER A 101 -1.43 -2.14 -4.89
N VAL A 102 -1.79 -1.01 -5.52
CA VAL A 102 -0.80 -0.01 -5.96
C VAL A 102 -0.12 0.66 -4.78
N ILE A 103 -0.81 0.97 -3.68
CA ILE A 103 -0.15 1.47 -2.45
C ILE A 103 0.91 0.48 -1.94
N THR A 104 0.64 -0.82 -2.06
CA THR A 104 1.62 -1.85 -1.69
C THR A 104 2.82 -1.86 -2.64
N ASP A 105 2.60 -1.67 -3.93
CA ASP A 105 3.67 -1.56 -4.93
C ASP A 105 4.52 -0.31 -4.71
N MET A 106 3.89 0.82 -4.37
CA MET A 106 4.58 2.06 -3.97
C MET A 106 5.46 1.82 -2.76
N LEU A 107 4.93 1.16 -1.73
CA LEU A 107 5.67 0.82 -0.52
C LEU A 107 6.82 -0.15 -0.80
N TYR A 108 6.61 -1.11 -1.71
CA TYR A 108 7.67 -2.00 -2.17
C TYR A 108 8.79 -1.21 -2.86
N ALA A 109 8.46 -0.27 -3.75
CA ALA A 109 9.43 0.57 -4.43
C ALA A 109 10.25 1.41 -3.44
N VAL A 110 9.60 2.01 -2.42
CA VAL A 110 10.27 2.77 -1.35
C VAL A 110 11.22 1.89 -0.53
N THR A 111 10.76 0.71 -0.12
CA THR A 111 11.54 -0.19 0.75
C THR A 111 12.67 -0.92 0.03
N ASN A 112 12.66 -0.93 -1.31
CA ASN A 112 13.71 -1.51 -2.16
C ASN A 112 14.43 -0.43 -2.99
N TYR A 113 14.33 0.84 -2.60
CA TYR A 113 14.96 1.93 -3.31
C TYR A 113 16.49 1.78 -3.33
N THR A 114 17.06 1.86 -4.53
CA THR A 114 18.51 1.66 -4.76
C THR A 114 19.28 2.95 -5.09
N GLY A 115 18.63 4.12 -5.05
CA GLY A 115 19.31 5.41 -5.29
C GLY A 115 19.33 5.90 -6.73
N THR A 116 18.85 5.11 -7.70
CA THR A 116 18.92 5.43 -9.14
C THR A 116 17.56 5.39 -9.84
N ASP A 117 16.47 5.39 -9.07
CA ASP A 117 15.13 5.15 -9.60
C ASP A 117 14.56 6.38 -10.36
N PRO A 118 14.13 6.22 -11.64
CA PRO A 118 13.39 7.23 -12.42
C PRO A 118 12.05 7.70 -11.81
N LEU A 119 11.52 7.00 -10.80
CA LEU A 119 10.20 7.22 -10.20
C LEU A 119 10.13 8.40 -9.23
N GLY A 120 11.27 9.07 -8.99
CA GLY A 120 11.32 10.20 -8.07
C GLY A 120 10.77 9.82 -6.69
N LEU A 121 11.14 8.64 -6.19
CA LEU A 121 10.89 8.13 -4.83
C LEU A 121 12.04 8.51 -3.90
#